data_AF-A0A183LA92-F1
#
_entry.id   AF-A0A183LA92-F1
#
_cell.length_a   1.000
_cell.length_b   1.000
_cell.length_c   1.000
_cell.angle_alpha   90.00
_cell.angle_beta   90.00
_cell.angle_gamma   90.00
#
_symmetry.space_group_name_H-M   'P 1'
#
loop_
_entity.id
_entity.type
_entity.pdbx_description
1 polymer ?
#
loop_
_entity_poly.entity_id
_entity_poly.type
_entity_poly.pdbx_seq_one_letter_code
_entity_poly.pdbx_strand_id
1 'polypeptide(L)'
;MSSELLRWHHILITPIPHNNIHDLVHYQNILKVCAERVLHLPDVYHQIFLELIRLCSKSFLKMFSSDEMNYFNVAVNFINHFGYLLQLKNVEICTSVCYSLEQFYFKGSQLNDIPEEHKVQPTTKKFNQKVVCHSDIIESLLNCYCEIDQSNSLCLTILILMDKLTKHSEICSNKIILKLGAQFICNRLVLPIISNEFLSRSISILWNLIDNTTNDTMKIEWMKQIGSEVNPFTKLFLLFFFILQCILHIILFVFYIHKQCLLKLRDMFFTLLAQSHSKLCRHLRNDILTIILLIVKHANTYGLLKQIRLIESGLIRRLVQLLTFDEFKCMNPLYKNLKLLPNDENFDMKRLILSILIEMCHDPAAIYVSIIPLNESSIFLFMISSNCK
;
A
#
# COMPACT_ATOMS: atom_id res chain seq x y z
N MET A 1 -53.18 10.65 -11.07
CA MET A 1 -52.06 10.90 -10.13
C MET A 1 -52.50 10.47 -8.76
N SER A 2 -51.95 9.36 -8.25
CA SER A 2 -52.36 8.73 -7.00
C SER A 2 -52.01 9.60 -5.79
N SER A 3 -52.82 9.51 -4.74
CA SER A 3 -52.65 10.20 -3.45
C SER A 3 -51.27 10.00 -2.80
N GLU A 4 -50.54 8.96 -3.18
CA GLU A 4 -49.15 8.74 -2.78
C GLU A 4 -48.19 9.78 -3.38
N LEU A 5 -48.30 10.12 -4.67
CA LEU A 5 -47.45 11.13 -5.33
C LEU A 5 -47.55 12.51 -4.65
N LEU A 6 -48.74 12.88 -4.17
CA LEU A 6 -48.97 14.11 -3.39
C LEU A 6 -48.32 14.07 -1.99
N ARG A 7 -48.30 12.89 -1.35
CA ARG A 7 -47.62 12.69 -0.06
C ARG A 7 -46.10 12.81 -0.19
N TRP A 8 -45.55 12.37 -1.32
CA TRP A 8 -44.11 12.46 -1.63
C TRP A 8 -43.68 13.83 -2.12
N HIS A 9 -44.55 14.56 -2.81
CA HIS A 9 -44.30 15.96 -3.11
C HIS A 9 -44.08 16.74 -1.80
N HIS A 10 -44.86 16.47 -0.76
CA HIS A 10 -44.61 17.05 0.57
C HIS A 10 -43.29 16.63 1.22
N ILE A 11 -42.81 15.39 1.07
CA ILE A 11 -41.51 14.93 1.63
C ILE A 11 -40.31 15.50 0.85
N LEU A 12 -40.45 15.73 -0.46
CA LEU A 12 -39.43 16.36 -1.30
C LEU A 12 -39.47 17.90 -1.24
N ILE A 13 -40.61 18.50 -0.86
CA ILE A 13 -40.78 19.95 -0.66
C ILE A 13 -40.45 20.38 0.78
N THR A 14 -40.49 19.48 1.77
CA THR A 14 -39.96 19.80 3.10
C THR A 14 -38.47 20.11 2.96
N PRO A 15 -38.00 21.29 3.39
CA PRO A 15 -36.59 21.61 3.33
C PRO A 15 -35.84 20.51 4.05
N ILE A 16 -34.96 19.80 3.33
CA ILE A 16 -34.18 18.69 3.89
C ILE A 16 -33.50 19.27 5.12
N PRO A 17 -33.89 18.84 6.33
CA PRO A 17 -33.39 19.47 7.53
C PRO A 17 -31.89 19.22 7.53
N HIS A 18 -31.13 20.32 7.54
CA HIS A 18 -29.73 20.39 7.98
C HIS A 18 -29.33 19.09 8.70
N ASN A 19 -28.52 18.19 8.09
CA ASN A 19 -28.19 16.82 8.56
C ASN A 19 -28.04 16.66 10.08
N ASN A 20 -29.15 16.69 10.81
CA ASN A 20 -29.15 16.84 12.25
C ASN A 20 -29.01 15.44 12.81
N ILE A 21 -28.13 15.30 13.80
CA ILE A 21 -27.89 14.01 14.43
C ILE A 21 -29.16 13.42 15.05
N HIS A 22 -30.12 14.27 15.43
CA HIS A 22 -31.44 13.87 15.92
C HIS A 22 -32.35 13.26 14.84
N ASP A 23 -32.16 13.62 13.57
CA ASP A 23 -33.04 13.25 12.46
C ASP A 23 -32.47 12.11 11.60
N LEU A 24 -31.31 11.55 11.95
CA LEU A 24 -30.62 10.53 11.15
C LEU A 24 -31.48 9.29 10.89
N VAL A 25 -32.32 8.88 11.83
CA VAL A 25 -33.24 7.74 11.65
C VAL A 25 -34.27 8.04 10.56
N HIS A 26 -34.82 9.26 10.55
CA HIS A 26 -35.75 9.69 9.50
C HIS A 26 -35.05 9.73 8.15
N TYR A 27 -33.84 10.28 8.11
CA TYR A 27 -33.05 10.37 6.88
C TYR A 27 -32.66 8.99 6.33
N GLN A 28 -32.31 8.05 7.20
CA GLN A 28 -32.07 6.65 6.84
C GLN A 28 -33.30 6.01 6.17
N ASN A 29 -34.50 6.28 6.68
CA ASN A 29 -35.74 5.76 6.09
C ASN A 29 -35.98 6.34 4.69
N ILE A 30 -35.69 7.63 4.48
CA ILE A 30 -35.78 8.26 3.15
C ILE A 30 -34.80 7.58 2.18
N LEU A 31 -33.54 7.39 2.59
CA LEU A 31 -32.52 6.71 1.77
C LEU A 31 -32.94 5.28 1.40
N LYS A 32 -33.52 4.54 2.36
CA LYS A 32 -34.02 3.18 2.11
C LYS A 32 -35.13 3.15 1.06
N VAL A 33 -36.11 4.04 1.18
CA VAL A 33 -37.19 4.15 0.18
C VAL A 33 -36.62 4.51 -1.19
N CYS A 34 -35.68 5.45 -1.27
CA CYS A 34 -35.04 5.82 -2.53
C CYS A 34 -34.26 4.65 -3.14
N ALA A 35 -33.56 3.85 -2.32
CA ALA A 35 -32.84 2.65 -2.75
C ALA A 35 -33.78 1.59 -3.36
N GLU A 36 -34.98 1.41 -2.81
CA GLU A 36 -35.99 0.51 -3.37
C GLU A 36 -36.58 1.08 -4.68
N ARG A 37 -36.86 2.39 -4.72
CA ARG A 37 -37.52 3.02 -5.86
C ARG A 37 -36.62 3.24 -7.06
N VAL A 38 -35.32 3.49 -6.87
CA VAL A 38 -34.37 3.65 -7.98
C VAL A 38 -34.28 2.40 -8.86
N LEU A 39 -34.55 1.22 -8.30
CA LEU A 39 -34.59 -0.04 -9.05
C LEU A 39 -35.81 -0.12 -10.00
N HIS A 40 -36.92 0.54 -9.64
CA HIS A 40 -38.17 0.48 -10.40
C HIS A 40 -38.38 1.71 -11.30
N LEU A 41 -37.89 2.88 -10.88
CA LEU A 41 -38.10 4.17 -11.54
C LEU A 41 -36.78 4.98 -11.58
N PRO A 42 -35.75 4.47 -12.29
CA PRO A 42 -34.42 5.09 -12.31
C PRO A 42 -34.44 6.52 -12.84
N ASP A 43 -35.24 6.81 -13.88
CA ASP A 43 -35.31 8.13 -14.53
C ASP A 43 -35.73 9.26 -13.60
N VAL A 44 -36.47 8.93 -12.52
CA VAL A 44 -36.97 9.91 -11.54
C VAL A 44 -36.12 9.92 -10.30
N TYR A 45 -35.79 8.74 -9.75
CA TYR A 45 -35.20 8.63 -8.42
C TYR A 45 -33.67 8.61 -8.42
N HIS A 46 -33.00 8.32 -9.54
CA HIS A 46 -31.54 8.14 -9.55
C HIS A 46 -30.79 9.40 -9.13
N GLN A 47 -31.09 10.55 -9.75
CA GLN A 47 -30.43 11.80 -9.44
C GLN A 47 -30.74 12.30 -8.02
N ILE A 48 -32.01 12.22 -7.61
CA ILE A 48 -32.45 12.56 -6.25
C ILE A 48 -31.69 11.70 -5.24
N PHE A 49 -31.56 10.41 -5.52
CA PHE A 49 -30.89 9.49 -4.62
C PHE A 49 -29.39 9.78 -4.50
N LEU A 50 -28.72 10.10 -5.61
CA LEU A 50 -27.31 10.53 -5.59
C LEU A 50 -27.12 11.82 -4.79
N GLU A 51 -28.03 12.79 -4.92
CA GLU A 51 -27.99 14.04 -4.17
C GLU A 51 -28.18 13.81 -2.67
N LEU A 52 -29.13 12.95 -2.28
CA LEU A 52 -29.31 12.55 -0.88
C LEU A 52 -28.06 11.87 -0.32
N ILE A 53 -27.43 10.95 -1.06
CA ILE A 53 -26.17 10.33 -0.63
C ILE A 53 -25.07 11.39 -0.46
N ARG A 54 -25.00 12.38 -1.35
CA ARG A 54 -24.02 13.47 -1.30
C ARG A 54 -24.23 14.42 -0.14
N LEU A 55 -25.44 14.58 0.40
CA LEU A 55 -25.64 15.38 1.61
C LEU A 55 -24.87 14.80 2.81
N CYS A 56 -24.70 13.48 2.88
CA CYS A 56 -23.89 12.81 3.90
C CYS A 56 -22.38 13.09 3.79
N SER A 57 -21.93 13.81 2.76
CA SER A 57 -20.53 14.23 2.64
C SER A 57 -20.13 15.28 3.69
N LYS A 58 -21.12 15.96 4.30
CA LYS A 58 -20.93 16.96 5.37
C LYS A 58 -21.03 16.31 6.76
N SER A 59 -20.32 16.88 7.74
CA SER A 59 -20.50 16.52 9.16
C SER A 59 -21.97 16.62 9.56
N PHE A 60 -22.40 15.73 10.46
CA PHE A 60 -23.71 15.87 11.09
C PHE A 60 -23.75 17.12 11.96
N LEU A 61 -24.93 17.64 12.20
CA LEU A 61 -25.15 18.83 13.00
C LEU A 61 -25.65 18.42 14.38
N LYS A 62 -25.12 19.08 15.40
CA LYS A 62 -25.44 18.86 16.81
C LYS A 62 -25.84 20.18 17.45
N MET A 63 -26.69 20.14 18.47
CA MET A 63 -27.06 21.30 19.27
C MET A 63 -26.12 21.43 20.47
N PHE A 64 -25.79 20.31 21.10
CA PHE A 64 -24.97 20.24 22.30
C PHE A 64 -23.73 19.37 22.07
N SER A 65 -22.67 19.63 22.83
CA SER A 65 -21.46 18.78 22.80
C SER A 65 -21.75 17.34 23.25
N SER A 66 -22.72 17.15 24.16
CA SER A 66 -23.18 15.86 24.64
C SER A 66 -23.87 15.01 23.56
N ASP A 67 -24.37 15.61 22.47
CA ASP A 67 -25.05 14.87 21.41
C ASP A 67 -24.13 13.85 20.74
N GLU A 68 -22.83 14.12 20.63
CA GLU A 68 -21.85 13.17 20.10
C GLU A 68 -21.79 11.89 20.95
N MET A 69 -21.98 11.98 22.26
CA MET A 69 -22.02 10.78 23.11
C MET A 69 -23.39 10.10 23.04
N ASN A 70 -24.47 10.88 23.10
CA ASN A 70 -25.84 10.36 23.16
C ASN A 70 -26.28 9.69 21.86
N TYR A 71 -25.84 10.21 20.71
CA TYR A 71 -26.26 9.74 19.38
C TYR A 71 -25.16 8.97 18.65
N PHE A 72 -24.06 8.61 19.33
CA PHE A 72 -22.97 7.84 18.72
C PHE A 72 -23.48 6.57 18.01
N ASN A 73 -24.28 5.75 18.70
CA ASN A 73 -24.81 4.51 18.13
C ASN A 73 -25.81 4.77 17.00
N VAL A 74 -26.58 5.86 17.07
CA VAL A 74 -27.50 6.27 15.99
C VAL A 74 -26.70 6.63 14.73
N ALA A 75 -25.62 7.39 14.89
CA ALA A 75 -24.72 7.74 13.79
C ALA A 75 -23.99 6.51 13.22
N VAL A 76 -23.56 5.56 14.06
CA VAL A 76 -22.96 4.30 13.61
C VAL A 76 -23.96 3.48 12.78
N ASN A 77 -25.20 3.33 13.28
CA ASN A 77 -26.26 2.62 12.56
C ASN A 77 -26.63 3.30 11.24
N PHE A 78 -26.61 4.63 11.22
CA PHE A 78 -26.80 5.39 10.00
C PHE A 78 -25.70 5.11 8.96
N ILE A 79 -24.42 5.15 9.36
CA ILE A 79 -23.30 4.82 8.45
C ILE A 79 -23.35 3.36 8.00
N ASN A 80 -23.80 2.42 8.85
CA ASN A 80 -24.03 1.03 8.44
C ASN A 80 -25.01 0.90 7.27
N HIS A 81 -25.96 1.85 7.12
CA HIS A 81 -26.88 1.85 5.99
C HIS A 81 -26.16 2.03 4.64
N PHE A 82 -25.00 2.70 4.62
CA PHE A 82 -24.19 2.79 3.40
C PHE A 82 -23.65 1.43 2.97
N GLY A 83 -23.45 0.50 3.90
CA GLY A 83 -23.12 -0.90 3.59
C GLY A 83 -24.21 -1.58 2.76
N TYR A 84 -25.48 -1.32 3.07
CA TYR A 84 -26.61 -1.78 2.25
C TYR A 84 -26.61 -1.14 0.86
N LEU A 85 -26.29 0.16 0.75
CA LEU A 85 -26.22 0.84 -0.55
C LEU A 85 -25.11 0.29 -1.46
N LEU A 86 -23.97 -0.13 -0.89
CA LEU A 86 -22.90 -0.79 -1.64
C LEU A 86 -23.33 -2.13 -2.27
N GLN A 87 -24.35 -2.80 -1.71
CA GLN A 87 -24.88 -4.06 -2.23
C GLN A 87 -25.74 -3.88 -3.49
N LEU A 88 -26.15 -2.65 -3.82
CA LEU A 88 -26.91 -2.38 -5.05
C LEU A 88 -26.05 -2.58 -6.32
N LYS A 89 -24.72 -2.64 -6.19
CA LYS A 89 -23.75 -2.88 -7.28
C LYS A 89 -23.84 -1.88 -8.45
N ASN A 90 -24.58 -0.79 -8.29
CA ASN A 90 -24.62 0.30 -9.24
C ASN A 90 -23.36 1.16 -9.05
N VAL A 91 -22.56 1.29 -10.11
CA VAL A 91 -21.25 1.96 -10.06
C VAL A 91 -21.37 3.40 -9.57
N GLU A 92 -22.33 4.17 -10.08
CA GLU A 92 -22.49 5.58 -9.70
C GLU A 92 -22.92 5.76 -8.24
N ILE A 93 -23.86 4.92 -7.79
CA ILE A 93 -24.33 4.93 -6.39
C ILE A 93 -23.18 4.56 -5.45
N CYS A 94 -22.48 3.46 -5.73
CA CYS A 94 -21.36 3.00 -4.90
C CYS A 94 -20.20 4.01 -4.89
N THR A 95 -19.89 4.63 -6.03
CA THR A 95 -18.90 5.71 -6.11
C THR A 95 -19.34 6.93 -5.29
N SER A 96 -20.62 7.30 -5.34
CA SER A 96 -21.17 8.41 -4.54
C SER A 96 -21.10 8.10 -3.03
N VAL A 97 -21.37 6.86 -2.63
CA VAL A 97 -21.21 6.39 -1.24
C VAL A 97 -19.75 6.50 -0.80
N CYS A 98 -18.81 6.01 -1.62
CA CYS A 98 -17.37 6.09 -1.32
C CYS A 98 -16.92 7.55 -1.18
N TYR A 99 -17.36 8.42 -2.08
CA TYR A 99 -17.07 9.85 -2.02
C TYR A 99 -17.62 10.46 -0.73
N SER A 100 -18.90 10.25 -0.41
CA SER A 100 -19.52 10.80 0.80
C SER A 100 -18.82 10.34 2.08
N LEU A 101 -18.46 9.06 2.18
CA LEU A 101 -17.69 8.53 3.32
C LEU A 101 -16.32 9.18 3.43
N GLU A 102 -15.60 9.33 2.31
CA GLU A 102 -14.29 9.98 2.30
C GLU A 102 -14.40 11.42 2.81
N GLN A 103 -15.36 12.19 2.29
CA GLN A 103 -15.56 13.58 2.69
C GLN A 103 -15.91 13.66 4.18
N PHE A 104 -16.87 12.85 4.65
CA PHE A 104 -17.30 12.81 6.04
C PHE A 104 -16.17 12.46 7.02
N TYR A 105 -15.28 11.55 6.63
CA TYR A 105 -14.17 11.08 7.46
C TYR A 105 -12.98 12.04 7.48
N PHE A 106 -12.59 12.59 6.33
CA PHE A 106 -11.34 13.34 6.18
C PHE A 106 -11.50 14.85 6.25
N LYS A 107 -12.58 15.41 5.70
CA LYS A 107 -12.81 16.86 5.74
C LYS A 107 -13.30 17.25 7.12
N GLY A 108 -12.63 18.26 7.68
CA GLY A 108 -13.13 18.96 8.86
C GLY A 108 -14.32 19.83 8.50
N SER A 109 -15.10 20.20 9.51
CA SER A 109 -16.25 21.09 9.41
C SER A 109 -15.91 22.40 8.71
N GLN A 110 -16.57 22.68 7.58
CA GLN A 110 -16.62 24.02 7.02
C GLN A 110 -17.70 24.81 7.78
N LEU A 111 -17.27 25.62 8.75
CA LEU A 111 -18.15 26.47 9.58
C LEU A 111 -18.89 27.55 8.76
N ASN A 112 -18.41 27.83 7.54
CA ASN A 112 -18.85 28.97 6.74
C ASN A 112 -20.26 28.83 6.13
N ASP A 113 -20.89 27.66 6.24
CA ASP A 113 -22.18 27.34 5.58
C ASP A 113 -23.40 27.33 6.53
N ILE A 114 -23.22 27.56 7.84
CA ILE A 114 -24.31 27.42 8.83
C ILE A 114 -24.72 28.81 9.33
N PRO A 115 -25.97 29.25 9.09
CA PRO A 115 -26.48 30.50 9.65
C PRO A 115 -26.42 30.47 11.18
N GLU A 116 -25.82 31.49 11.79
CA GLU A 116 -25.65 31.62 13.25
C GLU A 116 -26.98 31.50 14.03
N GLU A 117 -28.10 31.74 13.36
CA GLU A 117 -29.46 31.70 13.90
C GLU A 117 -29.91 30.32 14.41
N HIS A 118 -29.33 29.22 13.91
CA HIS A 118 -29.86 27.86 14.19
C HIS A 118 -29.29 27.21 15.46
N LYS A 119 -28.31 27.84 16.14
CA LYS A 119 -27.60 27.28 17.32
C LYS A 119 -27.09 25.83 17.14
N VAL A 120 -26.89 25.41 15.90
CA VAL A 120 -26.32 24.10 15.56
C VAL A 120 -24.88 24.27 15.13
N GLN A 121 -24.07 23.27 15.46
CA GLN A 121 -22.67 23.21 15.07
C GLN A 121 -22.38 21.84 14.45
N PRO A 122 -21.39 21.72 13.58
CA PRO A 122 -21.02 20.43 13.02
C PRO A 122 -20.35 19.54 14.08
N THR A 123 -20.51 18.24 13.92
CA THR A 123 -19.79 17.24 14.69
C THR A 123 -18.29 17.33 14.43
N THR A 124 -17.52 16.97 15.45
CA THR A 124 -16.05 17.02 15.39
C THR A 124 -15.52 15.96 14.44
N LYS A 125 -14.38 16.25 13.81
CA LYS A 125 -13.69 15.27 12.96
C LYS A 125 -13.39 13.96 13.71
N LYS A 126 -12.99 14.04 14.98
CA LYS A 126 -12.73 12.86 15.82
C LYS A 126 -13.99 12.01 15.99
N PHE A 127 -15.15 12.64 16.21
CA PHE A 127 -16.42 11.94 16.28
C PHE A 127 -16.73 11.24 14.95
N ASN A 128 -16.66 11.93 13.81
CA ASN A 128 -16.93 11.35 12.49
C ASN A 128 -16.04 10.13 12.22
N GLN A 129 -14.74 10.26 12.49
CA GLN A 129 -13.78 9.17 12.35
C GLN A 129 -14.14 7.99 13.26
N LYS A 130 -14.50 8.25 14.52
CA LYS A 130 -14.90 7.22 15.47
C LYS A 130 -16.17 6.49 15.00
N VAL A 131 -17.17 7.21 14.51
CA VAL A 131 -18.41 6.64 13.96
C VAL A 131 -18.09 5.69 12.80
N VAL A 132 -17.32 6.13 11.82
CA VAL A 132 -16.94 5.30 10.66
C VAL A 132 -16.14 4.07 11.10
N CYS A 133 -15.14 4.22 11.97
CA CYS A 133 -14.32 3.09 12.43
C CYS A 133 -15.11 2.04 13.22
N HIS A 134 -16.13 2.43 13.97
CA HIS A 134 -16.96 1.51 14.75
C HIS A 134 -18.14 0.94 13.95
N SER A 135 -18.43 1.48 12.77
CA SER A 135 -19.41 0.93 11.83
C SER A 135 -18.84 -0.29 11.08
N ASP A 136 -19.72 -1.07 10.45
CA ASP A 136 -19.39 -2.25 9.63
C ASP A 136 -19.11 -1.89 8.15
N ILE A 137 -18.85 -0.61 7.90
CA ILE A 137 -18.66 -0.10 6.54
C ILE A 137 -17.36 -0.62 5.91
N ILE A 138 -16.29 -0.83 6.68
CA ILE A 138 -15.03 -1.33 6.14
C ILE A 138 -15.16 -2.79 5.69
N GLU A 139 -15.92 -3.61 6.42
CA GLU A 139 -16.28 -4.97 6.00
C GLU A 139 -17.18 -4.94 4.77
N SER A 140 -18.13 -4.01 4.72
CA SER A 140 -19.02 -3.85 3.55
C SER A 140 -18.25 -3.42 2.30
N LEU A 141 -17.28 -2.52 2.43
CA LEU A 141 -16.36 -2.12 1.37
C LEU A 141 -15.49 -3.31 0.92
N LEU A 142 -14.94 -4.09 1.85
CA LEU A 142 -14.17 -5.29 1.52
C LEU A 142 -15.01 -6.31 0.76
N ASN A 143 -16.25 -6.59 1.19
CA ASN A 143 -17.15 -7.51 0.50
C ASN A 143 -17.45 -7.00 -0.92
N CYS A 144 -17.81 -5.72 -1.04
CA CYS A 144 -18.06 -5.08 -2.33
C CYS A 144 -16.82 -5.19 -3.25
N TYR A 145 -15.63 -4.90 -2.72
CA TYR A 145 -14.36 -5.08 -3.42
C TYR A 145 -14.19 -6.52 -3.90
N CYS A 146 -14.34 -7.52 -3.04
CA CYS A 146 -14.15 -8.94 -3.38
C CYS A 146 -15.09 -9.43 -4.50
N GLU A 147 -16.30 -8.89 -4.59
CA GLU A 147 -17.30 -9.29 -5.59
C GLU A 147 -17.17 -8.56 -6.94
N ILE A 148 -16.49 -7.41 -6.98
CA ILE A 148 -16.37 -6.59 -8.19
C ILE A 148 -15.16 -7.02 -9.02
N ASP A 149 -15.36 -7.11 -10.34
CA ASP A 149 -14.29 -7.34 -11.33
C ASP A 149 -13.17 -6.30 -11.24
N GLN A 150 -11.91 -6.74 -11.40
CA GLN A 150 -10.75 -5.85 -11.21
C GLN A 150 -10.65 -4.73 -12.25
N SER A 151 -11.25 -4.93 -13.42
CA SER A 151 -11.33 -3.94 -14.50
C SER A 151 -12.31 -2.80 -14.20
N ASN A 152 -13.18 -2.94 -13.19
CA ASN A 152 -14.18 -1.94 -12.85
C ASN A 152 -13.52 -0.77 -12.11
N SER A 153 -13.79 0.47 -12.56
CA SER A 153 -13.27 1.70 -11.94
C SER A 153 -13.66 1.85 -10.46
N LEU A 154 -14.80 1.27 -10.06
CA LEU A 154 -15.24 1.21 -8.67
C LEU A 154 -14.26 0.43 -7.78
N CYS A 155 -13.60 -0.60 -8.31
CA CYS A 155 -12.68 -1.44 -7.57
C CYS A 155 -11.51 -0.62 -7.00
N LEU A 156 -10.89 0.22 -7.84
CA LEU A 156 -9.81 1.12 -7.40
C LEU A 156 -10.33 2.19 -6.42
N THR A 157 -11.54 2.71 -6.64
CA THR A 157 -12.16 3.70 -5.74
C THR A 157 -12.33 3.14 -4.33
N ILE A 158 -12.87 1.92 -4.21
CA ILE A 158 -13.03 1.24 -2.93
C ILE A 158 -11.66 0.99 -2.28
N LEU A 159 -10.69 0.51 -3.06
CA LEU A 159 -9.34 0.22 -2.57
C LEU A 159 -8.65 1.48 -2.02
N ILE A 160 -8.79 2.63 -2.70
CA ILE A 160 -8.26 3.92 -2.23
C ILE A 160 -8.92 4.33 -0.91
N LEU A 161 -10.24 4.17 -0.77
CA LEU A 161 -10.95 4.49 0.47
C LEU A 161 -10.51 3.57 1.62
N MET A 162 -10.40 2.26 1.37
CA MET A 162 -9.92 1.30 2.37
C MET A 162 -8.49 1.59 2.83
N ASP A 163 -7.59 1.95 1.91
CA ASP A 163 -6.22 2.40 2.22
C ASP A 163 -6.23 3.60 3.17
N LYS A 164 -7.04 4.60 2.84
CA LYS A 164 -7.21 5.80 3.67
C LYS A 164 -7.77 5.48 5.06
N LEU A 165 -8.81 4.64 5.15
CA LEU A 165 -9.46 4.28 6.41
C LEU A 165 -8.55 3.44 7.32
N THR A 166 -7.70 2.59 6.74
CA THR A 166 -6.78 1.72 7.51
C THR A 166 -5.55 2.47 8.02
N LYS A 167 -5.08 3.52 7.33
CA LYS A 167 -3.81 4.21 7.61
C LYS A 167 -3.51 4.53 9.09
N HIS A 168 -4.52 4.91 9.87
CA HIS A 168 -4.38 5.26 11.30
C HIS A 168 -5.48 4.66 12.17
N SER A 169 -6.09 3.54 11.75
CA SER A 169 -7.20 2.92 12.46
C SER A 169 -6.94 1.44 12.69
N GLU A 170 -6.58 1.11 13.92
CA GLU A 170 -6.47 -0.28 14.39
C GLU A 170 -7.81 -1.02 14.26
N ILE A 171 -8.93 -0.35 14.56
CA ILE A 171 -10.27 -0.98 14.50
C ILE A 171 -10.60 -1.40 13.06
N CYS A 172 -10.39 -0.51 12.09
CA CYS A 172 -10.61 -0.83 10.67
C CYS A 172 -9.69 -1.96 10.20
N SER A 173 -8.42 -1.91 10.62
CA SER A 173 -7.41 -2.93 10.29
C SER A 173 -7.80 -4.31 10.82
N ASN A 174 -8.18 -4.39 12.10
CA ASN A 174 -8.61 -5.63 12.72
C ASN A 174 -9.88 -6.19 12.05
N LYS A 175 -10.86 -5.34 11.71
CA LYS A 175 -12.07 -5.76 10.99
C LYS A 175 -11.76 -6.39 9.62
N ILE A 176 -10.79 -5.84 8.88
CA ILE A 176 -10.33 -6.45 7.62
C ILE A 176 -9.66 -7.80 7.86
N ILE A 177 -8.77 -7.91 8.86
CA ILE A 177 -8.10 -9.17 9.20
C ILE A 177 -9.15 -10.23 9.57
N LEU A 178 -10.13 -9.90 10.42
CA LEU A 178 -11.18 -10.83 10.84
C LEU A 178 -12.06 -11.33 9.68
N LYS A 179 -12.09 -10.63 8.55
CA LYS A 179 -12.81 -11.01 7.32
C LYS A 179 -11.95 -11.65 6.25
N LEU A 180 -10.77 -12.18 6.62
CA LEU A 180 -9.80 -12.76 5.69
C LEU A 180 -9.33 -11.77 4.60
N GLY A 181 -9.46 -10.46 4.85
CA GLY A 181 -9.25 -9.44 3.83
C GLY A 181 -7.82 -9.38 3.32
N ALA A 182 -6.83 -9.72 4.16
CA ALA A 182 -5.43 -9.76 3.73
C ALA A 182 -5.21 -10.82 2.64
N GLN A 183 -5.79 -12.01 2.82
CA GLN A 183 -5.74 -13.09 1.83
C GLN A 183 -6.40 -12.68 0.51
N PHE A 184 -7.61 -12.09 0.57
CA PHE A 184 -8.31 -11.63 -0.63
C PHE A 184 -7.54 -10.55 -1.39
N ILE A 185 -6.99 -9.56 -0.69
CA ILE A 185 -6.17 -8.52 -1.32
C ILE A 185 -4.95 -9.14 -1.99
N CYS A 186 -4.25 -10.07 -1.34
CA CYS A 186 -3.10 -10.77 -1.92
C CYS A 186 -3.44 -11.60 -3.15
N ASN A 187 -4.56 -12.31 -3.15
CA ASN A 187 -4.97 -13.14 -4.29
C ASN A 187 -5.23 -12.31 -5.55
N ARG A 188 -5.68 -11.05 -5.38
CA ARG A 188 -5.89 -10.12 -6.50
C ARG A 188 -4.60 -9.48 -7.02
N LEU A 189 -3.49 -9.60 -6.30
CA LEU A 189 -2.17 -9.14 -6.74
C LEU A 189 -1.50 -10.08 -7.76
N VAL A 190 -2.04 -11.30 -7.95
CA VAL A 190 -1.44 -12.35 -8.80
C VAL A 190 -1.90 -12.24 -10.25
N LEU A 191 -2.84 -11.36 -10.54
CA LEU A 191 -3.48 -11.26 -11.85
C LEU A 191 -2.58 -10.48 -12.84
N PRO A 192 -2.54 -10.88 -14.13
CA PRO A 192 -1.54 -10.38 -15.10
C PRO A 192 -1.73 -8.91 -15.54
N ILE A 193 -2.83 -8.26 -15.15
CA ILE A 193 -3.18 -6.89 -15.58
C ILE A 193 -3.50 -6.06 -14.33
N ILE A 194 -2.46 -5.52 -13.70
CA ILE A 194 -2.61 -4.68 -12.49
C ILE A 194 -1.94 -3.34 -12.75
N SER A 195 -2.67 -2.24 -12.53
CA SER A 195 -2.09 -0.91 -12.58
C SER A 195 -1.15 -0.71 -11.38
N ASN A 196 -0.09 0.07 -11.58
CA ASN A 196 0.84 0.42 -10.48
C ASN A 196 0.12 1.05 -9.28
N GLU A 197 -0.95 1.81 -9.54
CA GLU A 197 -1.75 2.40 -8.46
C GLU A 197 -2.48 1.33 -7.65
N PHE A 198 -3.16 0.38 -8.29
CA PHE A 198 -3.83 -0.72 -7.61
C PHE A 198 -2.87 -1.53 -6.74
N LEU A 199 -1.69 -1.83 -7.30
CA LEU A 199 -0.61 -2.51 -6.59
C LEU A 199 -0.19 -1.73 -5.34
N SER A 200 0.09 -0.44 -5.51
CA SER A 200 0.55 0.43 -4.42
C SER A 200 -0.46 0.53 -3.28
N ARG A 201 -1.75 0.64 -3.59
CA ARG A 201 -2.84 0.75 -2.60
C ARG A 201 -3.06 -0.56 -1.87
N SER A 202 -3.04 -1.69 -2.59
CA SER A 202 -3.14 -3.03 -2.00
C SER A 202 -2.02 -3.29 -1.00
N ILE A 203 -0.78 -2.96 -1.38
CA ILE A 203 0.39 -3.11 -0.49
C ILE A 203 0.27 -2.18 0.72
N SER A 204 -0.12 -0.91 0.51
CA SER A 204 -0.32 0.06 1.59
C SER A 204 -1.35 -0.44 2.61
N ILE A 205 -2.48 -1.00 2.17
CA ILE A 205 -3.45 -1.62 3.08
C ILE A 205 -2.81 -2.76 3.86
N LEU A 206 -2.17 -3.72 3.19
CA LEU A 206 -1.54 -4.88 3.85
C LEU A 206 -0.53 -4.45 4.91
N TRP A 207 0.20 -3.36 4.66
CA TRP A 207 1.11 -2.75 5.63
C TRP A 207 0.34 -2.13 6.80
N ASN A 208 -0.66 -1.30 6.53
CA ASN A 208 -1.49 -0.68 7.57
C ASN A 208 -2.12 -1.75 8.48
N LEU A 209 -2.49 -2.91 7.94
CA LEU A 209 -3.04 -4.02 8.73
C LEU A 209 -2.06 -4.47 9.80
N ILE A 210 -0.79 -4.73 9.45
CA ILE A 210 0.20 -5.23 10.41
C ILE A 210 0.73 -4.11 11.32
N ASP A 211 0.90 -2.90 10.80
CA ASP A 211 1.49 -1.76 11.50
C ASP A 211 0.58 -1.24 12.62
N ASN A 212 -0.73 -1.15 12.36
CA ASN A 212 -1.70 -0.70 13.36
C ASN A 212 -2.11 -1.79 14.36
N THR A 213 -1.78 -3.06 14.09
CA THR A 213 -2.19 -4.16 14.97
C THR A 213 -1.30 -4.18 16.22
N THR A 214 -1.88 -3.91 17.38
CA THR A 214 -1.15 -3.99 18.65
C THR A 214 -1.16 -5.39 19.26
N ASN A 215 -2.17 -6.19 18.94
CA ASN A 215 -2.41 -7.52 19.51
C ASN A 215 -1.72 -8.64 18.71
N ASP A 216 -0.88 -9.44 19.37
CA ASP A 216 -0.17 -10.57 18.75
C ASP A 216 -1.10 -11.60 18.10
N THR A 217 -2.30 -11.81 18.65
CA THR A 217 -3.29 -12.74 18.06
C THR A 217 -3.72 -12.30 16.65
N MET A 218 -3.92 -11.00 16.45
CA MET A 218 -4.29 -10.43 15.15
C MET A 218 -3.11 -10.46 14.17
N LYS A 219 -1.86 -10.25 14.66
CA LYS A 219 -0.66 -10.42 13.83
C LYS A 219 -0.51 -11.86 13.36
N ILE A 220 -0.73 -12.83 14.24
CA ILE A 220 -0.71 -14.26 13.89
C ILE A 220 -1.77 -14.57 12.85
N GLU A 221 -2.98 -14.05 13.00
CA GLU A 221 -4.07 -14.28 12.06
C GLU A 221 -3.78 -13.66 10.68
N TRP A 222 -3.25 -12.44 10.65
CA TRP A 222 -2.74 -11.84 9.42
C TRP A 222 -1.64 -12.69 8.77
N MET A 223 -0.65 -13.18 9.56
CA MET A 223 0.42 -14.04 9.05
C MET A 223 -0.12 -15.35 8.46
N LYS A 224 -1.14 -15.95 9.07
CA LYS A 224 -1.79 -17.16 8.54
C LYS A 224 -2.42 -16.88 7.17
N GLN A 225 -3.14 -15.77 7.03
CA GLN A 225 -3.78 -15.40 5.76
C GLN A 225 -2.80 -15.21 4.61
N ILE A 226 -1.63 -14.62 4.89
CA ILE A 226 -0.55 -14.47 3.90
C ILE A 226 0.21 -15.79 3.70
N GLY A 227 0.32 -16.61 4.72
CA GLY A 227 1.10 -17.86 4.72
C GLY A 227 0.40 -19.04 4.06
N SER A 228 -0.92 -19.14 4.17
CA SER A 228 -1.69 -20.36 3.85
C SER A 228 -1.89 -20.61 2.36
N GLU A 229 -2.09 -19.59 1.52
CA GLU A 229 -2.50 -19.82 0.11
C GLU A 229 -1.85 -18.92 -0.94
N VAL A 230 -0.85 -18.13 -0.54
CA VAL A 230 -0.19 -17.23 -1.48
C VAL A 230 0.77 -18.06 -2.35
N ASN A 231 0.48 -18.14 -3.67
CA ASN A 231 1.34 -18.75 -4.70
C ASN A 231 2.81 -18.37 -4.43
N PRO A 232 3.78 -19.29 -4.55
CA PRO A 232 5.21 -18.98 -4.36
C PRO A 232 5.68 -17.71 -5.09
N PHE A 233 5.10 -17.35 -6.25
CA PHE A 233 5.35 -16.07 -6.93
C PHE A 233 4.90 -14.85 -6.14
N THR A 234 3.72 -14.90 -5.54
CA THR A 234 3.14 -13.82 -4.74
C THR A 234 3.80 -13.74 -3.36
N LYS A 235 4.28 -14.87 -2.82
CA LYS A 235 5.18 -14.88 -1.65
C LYS A 235 6.50 -14.23 -1.99
N LEU A 236 7.10 -14.53 -3.15
CA LEU A 236 8.34 -13.90 -3.59
C LEU A 236 8.13 -12.42 -3.93
N PHE A 237 6.99 -12.03 -4.50
CA PHE A 237 6.65 -10.66 -4.87
C PHE A 237 6.29 -9.81 -3.65
N LEU A 238 5.48 -10.32 -2.73
CA LEU A 238 5.25 -9.68 -1.43
C LEU A 238 6.54 -9.66 -0.64
N LEU A 239 7.35 -10.71 -0.59
CA LEU A 239 8.66 -10.66 0.05
C LEU A 239 9.57 -9.65 -0.65
N PHE A 240 9.56 -9.54 -1.97
CA PHE A 240 10.36 -8.60 -2.74
C PHE A 240 9.92 -7.15 -2.54
N PHE A 241 8.62 -6.87 -2.49
CA PHE A 241 8.06 -5.55 -2.23
C PHE A 241 8.04 -5.18 -0.75
N PHE A 242 7.75 -6.11 0.16
CA PHE A 242 8.03 -5.94 1.59
C PHE A 242 9.53 -5.71 1.75
N ILE A 243 10.42 -6.42 1.05
CA ILE A 243 11.86 -6.13 1.09
C ILE A 243 12.14 -4.76 0.46
N LEU A 244 11.49 -4.31 -0.62
CA LEU A 244 11.78 -3.02 -1.26
C LEU A 244 11.22 -1.81 -0.49
N GLN A 245 10.03 -1.95 0.10
CA GLN A 245 9.35 -0.95 0.94
C GLN A 245 9.91 -0.98 2.36
N CYS A 246 10.18 -2.16 2.93
CA CYS A 246 11.05 -2.27 4.09
C CYS A 246 12.41 -1.74 3.72
N ILE A 247 13.02 -1.91 2.54
CA ILE A 247 14.29 -1.26 2.18
C ILE A 247 14.11 0.24 2.16
N LEU A 248 12.98 0.81 1.71
CA LEU A 248 12.75 2.26 1.76
C LEU A 248 12.59 2.79 3.20
N HIS A 249 11.90 2.04 4.06
CA HIS A 249 11.68 2.39 5.47
C HIS A 249 12.86 1.99 6.39
N ILE A 250 13.58 0.93 6.04
CA ILE A 250 14.88 0.49 6.58
C ILE A 250 15.90 1.51 6.12
N ILE A 251 15.92 2.04 4.90
CA ILE A 251 16.79 3.16 4.50
C ILE A 251 16.53 4.39 5.38
N LEU A 252 15.28 4.63 5.80
CA LEU A 252 14.92 5.66 6.80
C LEU A 252 15.23 5.26 8.27
N PHE A 253 15.31 3.96 8.58
CA PHE A 253 15.58 3.41 9.92
C PHE A 253 17.04 2.87 10.08
N VAL A 254 17.88 2.94 9.03
CA VAL A 254 19.22 2.35 8.89
C VAL A 254 20.29 3.22 9.53
N PHE A 255 20.04 3.53 10.79
CA PHE A 255 21.16 3.57 11.73
C PHE A 255 21.69 2.17 12.07
N TYR A 256 21.08 1.07 11.57
CA TYR A 256 21.54 -0.29 11.87
C TYR A 256 21.25 -1.32 10.75
N ILE A 257 22.01 -1.32 9.64
CA ILE A 257 22.12 -2.56 8.83
C ILE A 257 22.86 -3.57 9.70
N HIS A 258 22.14 -4.53 10.25
CA HIS A 258 22.77 -5.65 10.94
C HIS A 258 23.61 -6.44 9.93
N LYS A 259 24.90 -6.67 10.24
CA LYS A 259 25.88 -7.39 9.40
C LYS A 259 25.31 -8.66 8.74
N GLN A 260 24.39 -9.36 9.41
CA GLN A 260 23.75 -10.57 8.90
C GLN A 260 22.87 -10.35 7.64
N CYS A 261 22.21 -9.19 7.49
CA CYS A 261 21.37 -8.93 6.32
C CYS A 261 22.19 -8.82 5.04
N LEU A 262 23.32 -8.12 5.13
CA LEU A 262 24.24 -7.97 4.02
C LEU A 262 24.93 -9.28 3.64
N LEU A 263 25.26 -10.10 4.63
CA LEU A 263 25.76 -11.47 4.40
C LEU A 263 24.72 -12.34 3.70
N LYS A 264 23.44 -12.26 4.09
CA LYS A 264 22.35 -12.97 3.40
C LYS A 264 22.17 -12.50 1.96
N LEU A 265 22.17 -11.19 1.70
CA LEU A 265 22.09 -10.65 0.33
C LEU A 265 23.28 -11.11 -0.52
N ARG A 266 24.50 -11.06 0.03
CA ARG A 266 25.70 -11.59 -0.61
C ARG A 266 25.52 -13.06 -0.97
N ASP A 267 25.09 -13.88 -0.02
CA ASP A 267 24.97 -15.33 -0.20
C ASP A 267 23.89 -15.66 -1.23
N MET A 268 22.73 -15.00 -1.16
CA MET A 268 21.66 -15.12 -2.15
C MET A 268 22.14 -14.75 -3.56
N PHE A 269 22.89 -13.66 -3.71
CA PHE A 269 23.49 -13.28 -4.99
C PHE A 269 24.35 -14.41 -5.57
N PHE A 270 25.24 -15.01 -4.77
CA PHE A 270 26.11 -16.09 -5.25
C PHE A 270 25.35 -17.39 -5.53
N THR A 271 24.31 -17.70 -4.75
CA THR A 271 23.42 -18.85 -5.03
C THR A 271 22.71 -18.67 -6.36
N LEU A 272 22.15 -17.49 -6.63
CA LEU A 272 21.49 -17.19 -7.90
C LEU A 272 22.46 -17.13 -9.07
N LEU A 273 23.68 -16.63 -8.85
CA LEU A 273 24.75 -16.63 -9.84
C LEU A 273 25.12 -18.05 -10.28
N ALA A 274 25.20 -18.99 -9.35
CA ALA A 274 25.43 -20.40 -9.66
C ALA A 274 24.30 -21.04 -10.48
N GLN A 275 23.08 -20.47 -10.43
CA GLN A 275 21.89 -20.93 -11.15
C GLN A 275 21.57 -20.08 -12.39
N SER A 276 22.54 -19.31 -12.89
CA SER A 276 22.35 -18.30 -13.97
C SER A 276 21.99 -18.87 -15.35
N HIS A 277 21.80 -20.19 -15.48
CA HIS A 277 21.21 -20.83 -16.65
C HIS A 277 19.76 -20.38 -16.89
N SER A 278 19.00 -20.13 -15.81
CA SER A 278 17.61 -19.65 -15.89
C SER A 278 17.54 -18.14 -16.09
N LYS A 279 16.65 -17.68 -17.00
CA LYS A 279 16.37 -16.25 -17.20
C LYS A 279 15.87 -15.59 -15.91
N LEU A 280 15.01 -16.28 -15.16
CA LEU A 280 14.50 -15.80 -13.87
C LEU A 280 15.63 -15.59 -12.85
N CYS A 281 16.56 -16.55 -12.74
CA CYS A 281 17.69 -16.42 -11.82
C CYS A 281 18.63 -15.28 -12.21
N ARG A 282 18.77 -14.97 -13.51
CA ARG A 282 19.55 -13.82 -13.98
C ARG A 282 18.92 -12.49 -13.57
N HIS A 283 17.60 -12.33 -13.75
CA HIS A 283 16.86 -11.15 -13.30
C HIS A 283 16.97 -10.97 -11.78
N LEU A 284 16.62 -12.00 -10.99
CA LEU A 284 16.64 -11.91 -9.54
C LEU A 284 18.03 -11.58 -8.98
N ARG A 285 19.09 -12.12 -9.59
CA ARG A 285 20.47 -11.77 -9.23
C ARG A 285 20.76 -10.29 -9.44
N ASN A 286 20.32 -9.74 -10.58
CA ASN A 286 20.49 -8.32 -10.91
C ASN A 286 19.67 -7.41 -9.99
N ASP A 287 18.48 -7.85 -9.59
CA ASP A 287 17.68 -7.14 -8.59
C ASP A 287 18.40 -7.08 -7.23
N ILE A 288 19.02 -8.19 -6.79
CA ILE A 288 19.84 -8.20 -5.56
C ILE A 288 21.02 -7.23 -5.68
N LEU A 289 21.72 -7.19 -6.81
CA LEU A 289 22.80 -6.22 -7.02
C LEU A 289 22.30 -4.77 -6.99
N THR A 290 21.11 -4.51 -7.54
CA THR A 290 20.49 -3.19 -7.50
C THR A 290 20.19 -2.77 -6.06
N ILE A 291 19.68 -3.68 -5.23
CA ILE A 291 19.47 -3.45 -3.80
C ILE A 291 20.80 -3.11 -3.10
N ILE A 292 21.84 -3.89 -3.35
CA ILE A 292 23.17 -3.65 -2.77
C ILE A 292 23.71 -2.27 -3.22
N LEU A 293 23.56 -1.92 -4.49
CA LEU A 293 23.97 -0.62 -5.02
C LEU A 293 23.25 0.54 -4.31
N LEU A 294 21.93 0.44 -4.12
CA LEU A 294 21.15 1.47 -3.42
C LEU A 294 21.62 1.65 -1.97
N ILE A 295 21.89 0.55 -1.27
CA ILE A 295 22.44 0.57 0.10
C ILE A 295 23.79 1.29 0.12
N VAL A 296 24.69 0.93 -0.79
CA VAL A 296 26.05 1.50 -0.86
C VAL A 296 26.00 2.99 -1.20
N LYS A 297 25.24 3.38 -2.22
CA LYS A 297 25.09 4.77 -2.65
C LYS A 297 24.51 5.66 -1.55
N HIS A 298 23.53 5.16 -0.81
CA HIS A 298 23.00 5.85 0.36
C HIS A 298 24.08 5.99 1.45
N ALA A 299 24.75 4.89 1.81
CA ALA A 299 25.81 4.92 2.80
C ALA A 299 26.96 5.87 2.41
N ASN A 300 27.29 5.99 1.12
CA ASN A 300 28.26 6.95 0.61
C ASN A 300 27.78 8.40 0.81
N THR A 301 26.56 8.71 0.37
CA THR A 301 25.93 10.04 0.49
C THR A 301 25.97 10.59 1.93
N TYR A 302 25.80 9.73 2.93
CA TYR A 302 25.77 10.12 4.35
C TYR A 302 27.07 9.81 5.12
N GLY A 303 28.15 9.38 4.46
CA GLY A 303 29.44 9.09 5.10
C GLY A 303 29.44 7.85 6.02
N LEU A 304 28.50 6.91 5.81
CA LEU A 304 28.28 5.72 6.62
C LEU A 304 28.90 4.43 6.04
N LEU A 305 29.71 4.52 4.98
CA LEU A 305 30.30 3.35 4.30
C LEU A 305 31.03 2.38 5.26
N LYS A 306 31.71 2.91 6.28
CA LYS A 306 32.40 2.09 7.28
C LYS A 306 31.43 1.31 8.16
N GLN A 307 30.23 1.83 8.41
CA GLN A 307 29.24 1.22 9.29
C GLN A 307 28.54 0.02 8.64
N ILE A 308 28.34 0.06 7.31
CA ILE A 308 27.72 -1.06 6.59
C ILE A 308 28.65 -2.29 6.50
N ARG A 309 29.96 -2.15 6.77
CA ARG A 309 30.95 -3.24 6.85
C ARG A 309 30.94 -4.17 5.62
N LEU A 310 30.67 -3.61 4.44
CA LEU A 310 30.59 -4.37 3.19
C LEU A 310 31.91 -5.06 2.85
N ILE A 311 33.04 -4.47 3.23
CA ILE A 311 34.38 -5.04 3.03
C ILE A 311 34.56 -6.32 3.87
N GLU A 312 34.15 -6.30 5.14
CA GLU A 312 34.21 -7.47 6.04
C GLU A 312 33.35 -8.64 5.53
N SER A 313 32.31 -8.35 4.75
CA SER A 313 31.48 -9.40 4.13
C SER A 313 32.24 -10.18 3.04
N GLY A 314 33.39 -9.68 2.56
CA GLY A 314 34.13 -10.27 1.45
C GLY A 314 33.42 -10.14 0.09
N LEU A 315 32.28 -9.45 0.02
CA LEU A 315 31.55 -9.22 -1.22
C LEU A 315 32.42 -8.49 -2.24
N ILE A 316 33.06 -7.39 -1.85
CA ILE A 316 33.89 -6.55 -2.74
C ILE A 316 34.95 -7.37 -3.47
N ARG A 317 35.71 -8.19 -2.73
CA ARG A 317 36.74 -9.06 -3.30
C ARG A 317 36.18 -10.00 -4.37
N ARG A 318 34.99 -10.57 -4.14
CA ARG A 318 34.36 -11.50 -5.08
C ARG A 318 33.75 -10.78 -6.29
N LEU A 319 33.24 -9.56 -6.11
CA LEU A 319 32.71 -8.73 -7.19
C LEU A 319 33.81 -8.29 -8.15
N VAL A 320 34.98 -7.90 -7.63
CA VAL A 320 36.16 -7.58 -8.44
C VAL A 320 36.58 -8.79 -9.28
N GLN A 321 36.63 -9.99 -8.67
CA GLN A 321 36.94 -11.23 -9.40
C GLN A 321 35.93 -11.54 -10.52
N LEU A 322 34.67 -11.15 -10.35
CA LEU A 322 33.62 -11.32 -11.37
C LEU A 322 33.78 -10.35 -12.54
N LEU A 323 34.27 -9.12 -12.31
CA LEU A 323 34.56 -8.17 -13.38
C LEU A 323 35.79 -8.59 -14.19
N THR A 324 36.81 -9.11 -13.52
CA THR A 324 38.04 -9.62 -14.16
C THR A 324 37.93 -11.07 -14.61
N PHE A 325 36.71 -11.63 -14.61
CA PHE A 325 36.50 -12.99 -15.07
C PHE A 325 36.70 -13.05 -16.59
N ASP A 326 37.91 -13.41 -17.02
CA ASP A 326 38.17 -13.88 -18.37
C ASP A 326 37.76 -15.35 -18.47
N GLU A 327 37.01 -15.68 -19.52
CA GLU A 327 36.40 -17.00 -19.75
C GLU A 327 37.41 -18.17 -19.80
N PHE A 328 38.72 -17.89 -19.79
CA PHE A 328 39.76 -18.85 -20.17
C PHE A 328 40.70 -19.35 -19.07
N LYS A 329 40.68 -18.89 -17.81
CA LYS A 329 41.47 -19.52 -16.72
C LYS A 329 41.14 -18.94 -15.34
N CYS A 330 40.12 -19.46 -14.66
CA CYS A 330 39.87 -19.09 -13.27
C CYS A 330 40.36 -20.19 -12.30
N MET A 331 41.24 -19.82 -11.37
CA MET A 331 41.80 -20.73 -10.34
C MET A 331 40.86 -20.91 -9.13
N ASN A 332 39.75 -20.18 -9.06
CA ASN A 332 38.81 -20.25 -7.95
C ASN A 332 37.77 -21.37 -8.18
N PRO A 333 37.67 -22.39 -7.28
CA PRO A 333 36.73 -23.50 -7.43
C PRO A 333 35.27 -23.08 -7.60
N LEU A 334 34.87 -21.94 -7.03
CA LEU A 334 33.50 -21.42 -7.11
C LEU A 334 33.09 -20.99 -8.54
N TYR A 335 34.07 -20.64 -9.38
CA TYR A 335 33.81 -20.13 -10.73
C TYR A 335 34.21 -21.11 -11.83
N LYS A 336 34.75 -22.28 -11.48
CA LYS A 336 35.25 -23.29 -12.42
C LYS A 336 34.16 -23.80 -13.40
N ASN A 337 32.89 -23.73 -13.00
CA ASN A 337 31.74 -24.16 -13.81
C ASN A 337 30.83 -22.99 -14.26
N LEU A 338 31.19 -21.74 -13.95
CA LEU A 338 30.37 -20.58 -14.25
C LEU A 338 30.61 -20.14 -15.71
N LYS A 339 29.56 -20.22 -16.55
CA LYS A 339 29.60 -19.73 -17.94
C LYS A 339 28.80 -18.44 -18.07
N LEU A 340 29.48 -17.29 -18.05
CA LEU A 340 28.87 -15.97 -18.23
C LEU A 340 28.83 -15.56 -19.70
N LEU A 341 28.10 -16.34 -20.52
CA LEU A 341 27.92 -16.02 -21.94
C LEU A 341 27.35 -14.60 -22.13
N PRO A 342 27.74 -13.90 -23.20
CA PRO A 342 27.24 -12.56 -23.48
C PRO A 342 25.72 -12.57 -23.68
N ASN A 343 25.02 -11.80 -22.85
CA ASN A 343 23.59 -11.50 -22.96
C ASN A 343 23.31 -10.21 -22.16
N ASP A 344 22.15 -9.59 -22.41
CA ASP A 344 21.76 -8.31 -21.80
C ASP A 344 21.80 -8.35 -20.27
N GLU A 345 21.31 -9.43 -19.65
CA GLU A 345 21.31 -9.57 -18.19
C GLU A 345 22.73 -9.66 -17.60
N ASN A 346 23.67 -10.30 -18.30
CA ASN A 346 25.05 -10.39 -17.86
C ASN A 346 25.81 -9.07 -18.10
N PHE A 347 25.45 -8.33 -19.14
CA PHE A 347 25.94 -6.97 -19.35
C PHE A 347 25.47 -6.04 -18.23
N ASP A 348 24.17 -6.07 -17.92
CA ASP A 348 23.59 -5.29 -16.82
C ASP A 348 24.18 -5.66 -15.46
N MET A 349 24.42 -6.95 -15.21
CA MET A 349 25.13 -7.39 -14.01
C MET A 349 26.50 -6.71 -13.90
N LYS A 350 27.32 -6.74 -14.95
CA LYS A 350 28.66 -6.12 -14.93
C LYS A 350 28.56 -4.61 -14.68
N ARG A 351 27.59 -3.93 -15.29
CA ARG A 351 27.32 -2.50 -15.06
C ARG A 351 26.95 -2.20 -13.61
N LEU A 352 26.08 -3.01 -12.99
CA LEU A 352 25.70 -2.88 -11.58
C LEU A 352 26.90 -3.11 -10.66
N ILE A 353 27.73 -4.13 -10.93
CA ILE A 353 28.94 -4.40 -10.15
C ILE A 353 29.90 -3.20 -10.22
N LEU A 354 30.13 -2.67 -11.41
CA LEU A 354 31.00 -1.49 -11.59
C LEU A 354 30.46 -0.30 -10.79
N SER A 355 29.15 -0.07 -10.83
CA SER A 355 28.50 1.02 -10.09
C SER A 355 28.71 0.88 -8.58
N ILE A 356 28.59 -0.35 -8.04
CA ILE A 356 28.85 -0.61 -6.61
C ILE A 356 30.30 -0.28 -6.25
N LEU A 357 31.26 -0.70 -7.08
CA LEU A 357 32.68 -0.48 -6.82
C LEU A 357 33.05 1.01 -6.88
N ILE A 358 32.47 1.77 -7.80
CA ILE A 358 32.67 3.23 -7.90
C ILE A 358 32.24 3.91 -6.60
N GLU A 359 31.04 3.59 -6.09
CA GLU A 359 30.57 4.16 -4.83
C GLU A 359 31.50 3.78 -3.66
N MET A 360 32.00 2.55 -3.65
CA MET A 360 32.94 2.06 -2.62
C MET A 360 34.35 2.67 -2.72
N CYS A 361 34.74 3.32 -3.83
CA CYS A 361 36.05 3.97 -3.95
C CYS A 361 36.26 5.09 -2.92
N HIS A 362 35.19 5.60 -2.32
CA HIS A 362 35.24 6.58 -1.24
C HIS A 362 35.70 5.98 0.10
N ASP A 363 35.78 4.65 0.22
CA ASP A 363 36.37 3.95 1.37
C ASP A 363 37.79 3.45 1.03
N PRO A 364 38.85 3.99 1.67
CA PRO A 364 40.24 3.58 1.42
C PRO A 364 40.49 2.08 1.59
N ALA A 365 39.77 1.41 2.50
CA ALA A 365 39.91 -0.03 2.71
C ALA A 365 39.35 -0.85 1.54
N ALA A 366 38.32 -0.33 0.84
CA ALA A 366 37.77 -0.98 -0.34
C ALA A 366 38.74 -0.89 -1.52
N ILE A 367 39.47 0.24 -1.65
CA ILE A 367 40.54 0.40 -2.64
C ILE A 367 41.60 -0.69 -2.44
N TYR A 368 42.10 -0.84 -1.21
CA TYR A 368 43.13 -1.84 -0.90
C TYR A 368 42.68 -3.28 -1.23
N VAL A 369 41.47 -3.66 -0.84
CA VAL A 369 40.92 -5.00 -1.11
C VAL A 369 40.64 -5.22 -2.59
N SER A 370 40.38 -4.15 -3.35
CA SER A 370 40.13 -4.22 -4.79
C SER A 370 41.41 -4.33 -5.61
N ILE A 371 42.57 -3.89 -5.10
CA ILE A 371 43.86 -3.99 -5.81
C ILE A 371 44.44 -5.41 -5.75
N ILE A 372 44.28 -6.11 -4.61
CA ILE A 372 44.87 -7.44 -4.36
C ILE A 372 44.54 -8.51 -5.42
N PRO A 373 43.33 -8.58 -6.01
CA PRO A 373 42.98 -9.58 -7.03
C PRO A 373 43.32 -9.18 -8.47
N LEU A 374 43.76 -7.94 -8.74
CA LEU A 374 43.87 -7.39 -10.08
C LEU A 374 45.29 -7.58 -10.63
N ASN A 375 45.40 -8.11 -11.85
CA ASN A 375 46.63 -7.98 -12.65
C ASN A 375 46.73 -6.54 -13.18
N GLU A 376 47.96 -6.10 -13.48
CA GLU A 376 48.33 -4.70 -13.80
C GLU A 376 47.40 -3.95 -14.77
N SER A 377 46.73 -4.65 -15.70
CA SER A 377 45.78 -4.09 -16.67
C SER A 377 44.43 -3.64 -16.10
N SER A 378 44.01 -4.17 -14.94
CA SER A 378 42.70 -3.88 -14.33
C SER A 378 42.73 -2.83 -13.21
N ILE A 379 43.94 -2.45 -12.80
CA ILE A 379 44.22 -1.29 -11.93
C ILE A 379 43.80 0.03 -12.62
N PHE A 380 43.82 0.07 -13.96
CA PHE A 380 43.51 1.26 -14.76
C PHE A 380 42.05 1.73 -14.62
N LEU A 381 41.08 0.80 -14.52
CA LEU A 381 39.66 1.14 -14.34
C LEU A 381 39.35 1.73 -12.96
N PHE A 382 40.05 1.25 -11.92
CA PHE A 382 39.88 1.73 -10.55
C PHE A 382 40.58 3.09 -10.33
N MET A 383 41.67 3.34 -11.05
CA MET A 383 42.41 4.61 -11.02
C MET A 383 41.69 5.76 -11.76
N ILE A 384 40.83 5.45 -12.74
CA ILE A 384 40.05 6.49 -13.45
C ILE A 384 38.88 6.99 -12.59
N SER A 385 38.26 6.15 -11.75
CA SER A 385 37.15 6.61 -10.88
C SER A 385 37.64 7.39 -9.66
N SER A 386 38.85 7.16 -9.15
CA SER A 386 39.41 7.89 -8.01
C SER A 386 39.94 9.29 -8.35
N ASN A 387 40.11 9.60 -9.64
CA ASN A 387 40.54 10.92 -10.12
C ASN A 387 39.39 11.83 -10.57
N CYS A 388 38.13 11.38 -10.49
CA CYS A 388 36.96 12.25 -10.64
C CYS A 388 36.63 12.88 -9.28
N LYS A 389 37.36 13.92 -8.91
CA LYS A 389 36.93 14.87 -7.87
C LYS A 389 35.98 15.90 -8.46
#